data_AF-A0A151SCC0-F1
#
_entry.id   AF-A0A151SCC0-F1
#
_cell.length_a   1.000
_cell.length_b   1.000
_cell.length_c   1.000
_cell.angle_alpha   90.00
_cell.angle_beta   90.00
_cell.angle_gamma   90.00
#
_symmetry.space_group_name_H-M   'P 1'
#
loop_
_entity.id
_entity.type
_entity.pdbx_description
1 polymer ?
#
loop_
_entity_poly.entity_id
_entity_poly.type
_entity_poly.pdbx_seq_one_letter_code
_entity_poly.pdbx_strand_id
1 'polypeptide(L)' 'MKYGFRECHADHNLFTYSHNNVFLMVLMYVDDIVIASNDTIMCANFKQYINQCFHMKDLGPFKYFLGL' A
#
# COMPACT_ATOMS: atom_id res chain seq x y z
N MET A 1 10.98 -12.40 5.53
CA MET A 1 11.73 -11.13 5.37
C MET A 1 12.36 -11.06 3.97
N LYS A 2 11.58 -10.88 2.89
CA LYS A 2 12.07 -11.10 1.51
C LYS A 2 11.81 -9.95 0.52
N TYR A 3 11.46 -8.76 1.01
CA TYR A 3 11.12 -7.63 0.14
C TYR A 3 11.66 -6.27 0.61
N GLY A 4 12.56 -6.20 1.60
CA GLY A 4 13.20 -4.92 1.97
C GLY A 4 12.26 -3.80 2.48
N PHE A 5 11.02 -4.12 2.83
CA PHE A 5 10.11 -3.19 3.49
C PHE A 5 10.69 -2.79 4.84
N ARG A 6 10.75 -1.48 5.13
CA ARG A 6 10.96 -0.98 6.49
C ARG A 6 9.60 -0.74 7.11
N GLU A 7 9.32 -1.47 8.18
CA GLU A 7 8.20 -1.20 9.08
C GLU A 7 8.46 0.11 9.83
N CYS A 8 7.47 1.00 9.87
CA CYS A 8 7.59 2.24 10.60
C CYS A 8 7.22 1.98 12.07
N HIS A 9 8.14 2.21 13.01
CA HIS A 9 7.95 1.88 14.42
C HIS A 9 6.90 2.76 15.14
N ALA A 10 6.41 3.82 14.47
CA ALA A 10 5.39 4.74 14.97
C ALA A 10 3.95 4.25 14.69
N ASP A 11 3.75 3.46 13.64
CA ASP A 11 2.45 2.92 13.22
C ASP A 11 2.68 1.51 12.68
N HIS A 12 2.29 0.48 13.47
CA HIS A 12 2.47 -0.94 13.13
C HIS A 12 1.77 -1.38 11.83
N ASN A 13 0.98 -0.50 11.22
CA ASN A 13 0.29 -0.77 9.98
C ASN A 13 0.84 -0.01 8.77
N LEU A 14 1.89 0.80 8.93
CA LEU A 14 2.50 1.55 7.83
C LEU A 14 3.79 0.86 7.35
N PHE A 15 3.75 0.41 6.10
CA PHE A 15 4.87 -0.20 5.40
C PHE A 15 5.33 0.70 4.28
N THR A 16 6.62 1.00 4.26
CA THR A 16 7.23 1.76 3.15
C THR A 16 8.30 0.92 2.48
N TYR A 17 8.33 1.00 1.17
CA TYR A 17 9.32 0.41 0.29
C TYR A 17 9.89 1.51 -0.58
N SER A 18 11.19 1.71 -0.49
CA SER A 18 11.93 2.63 -1.33
C SER A 18 13.11 1.90 -1.93
N HIS A 19 13.15 1.81 -3.25
CA HIS A 19 14.27 1.18 -3.95
C HIS A 19 14.48 1.84 -5.33
N ASN A 20 15.71 2.26 -5.62
CA ASN A 20 16.14 2.80 -6.93
C ASN A 20 15.13 3.76 -7.57
N ASN A 21 14.72 4.79 -6.83
CA ASN A 21 13.77 5.83 -7.26
C ASN A 21 12.29 5.41 -7.32
N VAL A 22 11.97 4.16 -6.97
CA VAL A 22 10.60 3.69 -6.79
C VAL A 22 10.25 3.77 -5.31
N PHE A 23 9.09 4.36 -5.00
CA PHE A 23 8.54 4.51 -3.67
C PHE A 23 7.13 3.92 -3.65
N LEU A 24 6.89 2.99 -2.73
CA LEU A 24 5.60 2.41 -2.42
C LEU A 24 5.35 2.56 -0.92
N MET A 25 4.17 3.00 -0.57
CA MET A 25 3.64 3.10 0.77
C MET A 25 2.35 2.29 0.85
N VAL A 26 2.24 1.48 1.89
CA VAL A 26 1.09 0.64 2.17
C VAL A 26 0.69 0.90 3.60
N LEU A 27 -0.53 1.37 3.79
CA LEU A 27 -1.11 1.62 5.09
C LEU A 27 -2.28 0.66 5.26
N MET A 28 -2.17 -0.22 6.24
CA MET A 28 -3.25 -1.13 6.60
C MET A 28 -4.09 -0.51 7.73
N TYR A 29 -5.40 -0.54 7.58
CA TYR A 29 -6.37 -0.30 8.63
C TYR A 29 -7.26 -1.54 8.70
N VAL A 30 -7.87 -1.79 9.85
CA VAL A 30 -8.54 -3.07 10.19
C VAL A 30 -9.41 -3.62 9.03
N ASP A 31 -10.10 -2.74 8.30
CA ASP A 31 -10.95 -3.10 7.16
C ASP A 31 -10.48 -2.56 5.80
N ASP A 32 -9.51 -1.63 5.76
CA ASP A 32 -9.11 -0.90 4.55
C ASP A 32 -7.59 -0.94 4.34
N ILE A 33 -7.13 -1.10 3.09
CA ILE A 33 -5.72 -0.95 2.75
C ILE A 33 -5.56 0.21 1.79
N VAL A 34 -4.74 1.19 2.17
CA VAL A 34 -4.35 2.32 1.33
C VAL A 34 -3.00 2.02 0.71
N ILE A 35 -2.93 2.11 -0.62
CA ILE A 35 -1.70 1.92 -1.38
C ILE A 35 -1.39 3.23 -2.09
N ALA A 36 -0.19 3.78 -1.85
CA ALA A 36 0.33 4.94 -2.54
C ALA A 36 1.69 4.61 -3.15
N SER A 37 1.91 4.94 -4.41
CA SER A 37 3.16 4.68 -5.11
C SER A 37 3.49 5.83 -6.04
N ASN A 38 4.77 6.10 -6.26
CA ASN A 38 5.22 7.02 -7.31
C ASN A 38 5.27 6.36 -8.70
N ASP A 39 5.20 5.03 -8.76
CA ASP A 39 5.21 4.23 -9.97
C ASP A 39 3.86 3.51 -10.12
N THR A 40 3.16 3.78 -11.21
CA THR A 40 1.83 3.22 -11.49
C THR A 40 1.88 1.73 -11.83
N ILE A 41 2.95 1.25 -12.44
CA ILE A 41 3.15 -0.18 -12.76
C ILE A 41 3.37 -0.96 -11.48
N MET A 42 4.24 -0.44 -10.60
CA MET A 42 4.49 -1.02 -9.29
C MET A 42 3.21 -1.05 -8.45
N CYS A 43 2.45 0.06 -8.46
CA CYS A 43 1.16 0.16 -7.78
C CYS A 43 0.17 -0.91 -8.27
N ALA A 44 0.01 -1.07 -9.58
CA ALA A 44 -0.90 -2.05 -10.17
C ALA A 44 -0.51 -3.49 -9.81
N ASN A 45 0.79 -3.82 -9.92
CA ASN A 45 1.31 -5.14 -9.55
C ASN A 45 1.09 -5.43 -8.06
N PHE A 46 1.36 -4.44 -7.20
CA PHE A 46 1.20 -4.60 -5.75
C PHE A 46 -0.28 -4.69 -5.34
N LYS A 47 -1.15 -3.91 -6.00
CA LYS A 47 -2.61 -3.99 -5.84
C LYS A 47 -3.12 -5.38 -6.21
N GLN A 48 -2.65 -5.95 -7.32
CA GLN A 48 -3.03 -7.29 -7.74
C GLN A 48 -2.54 -8.34 -6.73
N TYR A 49 -1.32 -8.21 -6.21
CA TYR A 49 -0.77 -9.08 -5.18
C TYR A 49 -1.64 -9.08 -3.91
N ILE A 50 -2.02 -7.89 -3.41
CA ILE A 50 -2.89 -7.78 -2.23
C ILE A 50 -4.27 -8.38 -2.49
N ASN A 51 -4.86 -8.11 -3.66
CA ASN A 51 -6.15 -8.68 -4.03
C ASN A 51 -6.11 -10.22 -4.02
N GLN A 52 -5.01 -10.83 -4.48
CA GLN A 52 -4.82 -12.28 -4.40
C GLN A 52 -4.62 -12.80 -2.98
N CYS A 53 -3.87 -12.10 -2.12
CA CYS A 53 -3.59 -12.57 -0.76
C CYS A 53 -4.79 -12.41 0.19
N PHE A 54 -5.58 -11.34 0.03
CA PHE A 54 -6.61 -10.96 1.00
C PHE A 54 -8.04 -11.00 0.44
N HIS A 55 -8.25 -11.39 -0.82
CA HIS A 55 -9.56 -11.31 -1.49
C HIS A 55 -10.25 -9.96 -1.25
N MET A 56 -9.48 -8.87 -1.34
CA MET A 56 -9.99 -7.54 -1.06
C MET A 56 -10.89 -7.05 -2.19
N LYS A 57 -12.02 -6.46 -1.82
CA LYS A 57 -12.89 -5.78 -2.78
C LYS A 57 -12.18 -4.51 -3.25
N ASP A 58 -11.92 -4.40 -4.54
CA ASP A 58 -11.33 -3.20 -5.13
C ASP A 58 -12.33 -2.03 -4.98
N LEU A 59 -11.99 -1.08 -4.11
CA LEU A 59 -12.78 0.14 -3.87
C LEU A 59 -12.57 1.20 -4.97
N GLY A 60 -11.69 0.95 -5.94
CA GLY A 60 -11.31 1.92 -6.96
C GLY A 60 -10.26 2.92 -6.47
N PRO A 61 -9.88 3.91 -7.30
CA PRO A 61 -8.95 4.95 -6.89
C PRO A 61 -9.55 5.80 -5.78
N PHE A 62 -8.74 6.06 -4.74
CA PHE A 62 -9.11 6.91 -3.60
C PHE A 62 -9.66 8.26 -4.09
N LYS A 63 -10.98 8.43 -4.02
CA LYS A 63 -11.70 9.64 -4.39
C LYS A 63 -12.11 10.32 -3.09
N TYR A 64 -11.19 11.12 -2.54
CA TYR A 64 -11.37 11.95 -1.35
C TYR A 64 -11.53 11.19 -0.02
N PHE A 65 -10.62 11.47 0.93
CA PHE A 65 -10.90 11.29 2.35
C PHE A 65 -11.50 12.61 2.85
N LEU A 66 -12.75 12.58 3.31
CA LEU A 66 -13.36 13.73 3.99
C LEU A 66 -12.95 13.66 5.46
N GLY A 67 -11.75 14.13 5.76
CA GLY A 67 -11.32 14.45 7.12
C GLY A 67 -11.52 15.93 7.37
N LEU A 68 -12.75 16.31 7.77
CA LEU A 68 -13.07 17.59 8.41
C LEU A 68 -13.79 17.28 9.71
#